data_AF-A0A3D2J6U7-F1
#
_entry.id   AF-A0A3D2J6U7-F1
#
_cell.length_a   1.000
_cell.length_b   1.000
_cell.length_c   1.000
_cell.angle_alpha   90.00
_cell.angle_beta   90.00
_cell.angle_gamma   90.00
#
_symmetry.space_group_name_H-M   'P 1'
#
loop_
_entity.id
_entity.type
_entity.pdbx_description
1 polymer ?
#
loop_
_entity_poly.entity_id
_entity_poly.type
_entity_poly.pdbx_seq_one_letter_code
_entity_poly.pdbx_strand_id
1 'polypeptide(L)'
;IDTIVIVTRQEHLSDVAALRADECWDKVAAIVPGGIRRQDSVRLGLDALATMIPGCAWVMIHDAARPFVTASLLERGLRAAQESQAAIAAVP
;
A
#
# COMPACT_ATOMS: atom_id res chain seq x y z
N ILE A 1 -9.34 4.60 -3.90
CA ILE A 1 -8.06 3.87 -3.99
C ILE A 1 -7.91 3.44 -5.43
N ASP A 2 -6.99 4.11 -6.12
CA ASP A 2 -6.86 4.02 -7.57
C ASP A 2 -5.79 2.99 -7.96
N THR A 3 -4.79 2.81 -7.11
CA THR A 3 -3.69 1.85 -7.31
C THR A 3 -3.17 1.35 -5.97
N ILE A 4 -2.65 0.12 -5.97
CA ILE A 4 -2.00 -0.56 -4.86
C ILE A 4 -0.61 -1.01 -5.31
N VAL A 5 0.38 -0.81 -4.44
CA VAL A 5 1.71 -1.41 -4.54
C VAL A 5 1.85 -2.41 -3.41
N ILE A 6 2.13 -3.66 -3.72
CA ILE A 6 2.42 -4.68 -2.72
C ILE A 6 3.93 -4.75 -2.54
N VAL A 7 4.40 -4.61 -1.31
CA VAL A 7 5.80 -4.81 -0.96
C VAL A 7 5.92 -6.10 -0.16
N THR A 8 6.72 -7.05 -0.65
CA THR A 8 6.89 -8.38 -0.04
C THR A 8 8.35 -8.82 -0.08
N ARG A 9 8.69 -9.90 0.63
CA ARG A 9 10.05 -10.44 0.60
C ARG A 9 10.42 -10.94 -0.80
N GLN A 10 11.71 -10.88 -1.13
CA GLN A 10 12.25 -11.36 -2.40
C GLN A 10 11.80 -12.79 -2.71
N GLU A 11 11.80 -13.68 -1.72
CA GLU A 11 11.38 -15.08 -1.87
C GLU A 11 9.90 -15.27 -2.22
N HIS A 12 9.04 -14.29 -1.92
CA HIS A 12 7.58 -14.38 -2.13
C HIS A 12 7.09 -13.59 -3.35
N LEU A 13 8.00 -12.96 -4.12
CA LEU A 13 7.59 -12.17 -5.30
C LEU A 13 6.79 -13.01 -6.30
N SER A 14 7.27 -14.23 -6.58
CA SER A 14 6.62 -15.16 -7.51
C SER A 14 5.24 -15.59 -7.02
N ASP A 15 5.13 -15.92 -5.73
CA ASP A 15 3.86 -16.37 -5.11
C ASP A 15 2.81 -15.26 -5.16
N VAL A 16 3.20 -14.02 -4.82
CA VAL A 16 2.28 -12.87 -4.85
C VAL A 16 1.91 -12.50 -6.28
N ALA A 17 2.82 -12.66 -7.25
CA ALA A 17 2.52 -12.43 -8.67
C ALA A 17 1.52 -13.46 -9.22
N ALA A 18 1.66 -14.73 -8.82
CA ALA A 18 0.69 -15.77 -9.15
C ALA A 18 -0.68 -15.45 -8.54
N LEU A 19 -0.74 -15.14 -7.23
CA LEU A 19 -1.99 -14.74 -6.56
C LEU A 19 -2.67 -13.55 -7.23
N ARG A 20 -1.91 -12.51 -7.60
CA ARG A 20 -2.44 -11.36 -8.32
C ARG A 20 -3.12 -11.76 -9.63
N ALA A 21 -2.51 -12.69 -10.37
CA ALA A 21 -3.04 -13.17 -11.65
C ALA A 21 -4.28 -14.05 -11.44
N ASP A 22 -4.21 -15.00 -10.52
CA ASP A 22 -5.29 -15.95 -10.24
C ASP A 22 -6.54 -15.24 -9.71
N GLU A 23 -6.36 -14.25 -8.84
CA GLU A 23 -7.45 -13.49 -8.22
C GLU A 23 -7.86 -12.22 -9.00
N CYS A 24 -7.22 -11.96 -10.16
CA CYS A 24 -7.49 -10.79 -11.01
C CYS A 24 -7.45 -9.45 -10.23
N TRP A 25 -6.41 -9.23 -9.43
CA TRP A 25 -6.27 -7.99 -8.65
C TRP A 25 -5.79 -6.81 -9.50
N ASP A 26 -6.69 -6.27 -10.33
CA ASP A 26 -6.40 -5.22 -11.32
C ASP A 26 -5.81 -3.94 -10.71
N LYS A 27 -6.16 -3.61 -9.47
CA LYS A 27 -5.66 -2.43 -8.77
C LYS A 27 -4.21 -2.56 -8.30
N VAL A 28 -3.67 -3.78 -8.25
CA VAL A 28 -2.26 -3.99 -7.90
C VAL A 28 -1.40 -3.68 -9.12
N ALA A 29 -0.77 -2.50 -9.14
CA ALA A 29 0.04 -2.05 -10.27
C ALA A 29 1.47 -2.60 -10.22
N ALA A 30 1.99 -2.87 -9.01
CA ALA A 30 3.34 -3.40 -8.84
C ALA A 30 3.45 -4.29 -7.60
N ILE A 31 4.38 -5.24 -7.69
CA ILE A 31 4.87 -6.05 -6.58
C ILE A 31 6.37 -5.78 -6.46
N VAL A 32 6.81 -5.26 -5.32
CA VAL A 32 8.15 -4.70 -5.12
C VAL A 32 8.86 -5.50 -4.02
N PRO A 33 10.16 -5.82 -4.17
CA PRO A 33 10.92 -6.42 -3.09
C PRO A 33 11.08 -5.46 -1.91
N GLY A 34 10.77 -5.96 -0.72
CA GLY A 34 10.93 -5.24 0.53
C GLY A 34 12.38 -5.15 1.00
N GLY A 35 12.64 -4.19 1.89
CA GLY A 35 13.90 -4.05 2.58
C GLY A 35 13.97 -4.87 3.87
N ILE A 36 15.09 -4.75 4.59
CA ILE A 36 15.34 -5.49 5.84
C ILE A 36 14.32 -5.10 6.92
N ARG A 37 13.97 -3.82 7.00
CA ARG A 37 13.00 -3.28 7.97
C ARG A 37 11.69 -2.91 7.29
N ARG A 38 10.62 -2.79 8.09
CA ARG A 38 9.32 -2.27 7.63
C ARG A 38 9.45 -0.91 6.95
N GLN A 39 10.20 0.01 7.56
CA GLN A 39 10.39 1.36 7.00
C GLN A 39 11.14 1.36 5.67
N ASP A 40 12.09 0.43 5.47
CA ASP A 40 12.83 0.29 4.21
C ASP A 40 11.89 -0.21 3.11
N SER A 41 11.02 -1.17 3.45
CA SER A 41 9.98 -1.67 2.56
C SER A 41 8.97 -0.58 2.18
N VAL A 42 8.52 0.22 3.16
CA VAL A 42 7.63 1.37 2.89
C VAL A 42 8.30 2.37 1.95
N ARG A 43 9.57 2.71 2.19
CA ARG A 43 10.33 3.62 1.31
C ARG A 43 10.41 3.09 -0.12
N LEU A 44 10.77 1.81 -0.31
CA LEU A 44 10.85 1.21 -1.64
C LEU A 44 9.49 1.18 -2.36
N GLY A 45 8.40 0.94 -1.63
CA GLY A 45 7.04 1.03 -2.17
C GLY A 45 6.67 2.45 -2.60
N LEU A 46 7.05 3.46 -1.81
CA LEU A 46 6.85 4.87 -2.14
C LEU A 46 7.69 5.30 -3.35
N ASP A 47 8.95 4.88 -3.44
CA ASP A 47 9.83 5.17 -4.59
C ASP A 47 9.25 4.59 -5.89
N ALA A 48 8.73 3.35 -5.83
CA ALA A 48 8.04 2.73 -6.96
C ALA A 48 6.77 3.49 -7.35
N LEU A 49 5.94 3.88 -6.37
CA LEU A 49 4.72 4.66 -6.62
C LEU A 49 5.03 6.02 -7.24
N ALA A 50 6.04 6.73 -6.74
CA ALA A 50 6.47 8.02 -7.25
C ALA A 50 6.96 7.95 -8.71
N THR A 51 7.58 6.82 -9.08
CA THR A 51 8.02 6.56 -10.45
C THR A 51 6.84 6.28 -11.38
N MET A 52 5.87 5.48 -10.92
CA MET A 52 4.72 5.06 -11.75
C MET A 52 3.63 6.12 -11.87
N ILE A 53 3.40 6.89 -10.80
CA ILE A 53 2.33 7.89 -10.71
C ILE A 53 2.94 9.22 -10.23
N PRO A 54 3.61 9.96 -11.13
CA PRO A 54 4.10 11.30 -10.83
C PRO A 54 2.92 12.19 -10.39
N GLY A 55 3.03 12.79 -9.20
CA GLY A 55 1.98 13.68 -8.66
C GLY A 55 0.92 12.99 -7.79
N CYS A 56 1.13 11.75 -7.36
CA CYS A 56 0.29 11.14 -6.32
C CYS A 56 0.29 12.01 -5.05
N ALA A 57 -0.87 12.57 -4.70
CA ALA A 57 -0.99 13.53 -3.59
C ALA A 57 -1.14 12.85 -2.21
N TRP A 58 -1.77 11.67 -2.17
CA TRP A 58 -2.08 10.96 -0.92
C TRP A 58 -1.73 9.50 -1.04
N VAL A 59 -0.99 9.00 -0.05
CA VAL A 59 -0.63 7.59 0.06
C VAL A 59 -1.12 7.05 1.39
N MET A 60 -1.73 5.87 1.36
CA MET A 60 -2.10 5.12 2.56
C MET A 60 -1.16 3.93 2.71
N ILE A 61 -0.59 3.76 3.90
CA ILE A 61 0.23 2.59 4.24
C ILE A 61 -0.62 1.64 5.08
N HIS A 62 -0.81 0.42 4.59
CA HIS A 62 -1.62 -0.60 5.26
C HIS A 62 -0.82 -1.89 5.45
N ASP A 63 -0.96 -2.53 6.61
CA ASP A 63 -0.31 -3.82 6.87
C ASP A 63 -1.18 -4.96 6.34
N ALA A 64 -0.60 -5.85 5.53
CA ALA A 64 -1.32 -7.00 4.95
C ALA A 64 -1.94 -7.94 5.99
N ALA A 65 -1.39 -7.98 7.22
CA ALA A 65 -1.93 -8.77 8.33
C ALA A 65 -3.26 -8.23 8.93
N ARG A 66 -3.82 -7.14 8.37
CA ARG A 66 -5.07 -6.51 8.83
C ARG A 66 -6.16 -6.60 7.75
N PRO A 67 -6.79 -7.76 7.54
CA PRO A 67 -7.68 -7.99 6.39
C PRO A 67 -9.04 -7.27 6.48
N PHE A 68 -9.47 -6.86 7.68
CA PHE A 68 -10.82 -6.30 7.90
C PHE A 68 -10.87 -4.77 7.79
N VAL A 69 -10.00 -4.17 6.96
CA VAL A 69 -10.07 -2.74 6.66
C VAL A 69 -11.33 -2.44 5.84
N THR A 70 -12.05 -1.37 6.18
CA THR A 70 -13.28 -0.99 5.48
C THR A 70 -13.05 0.26 4.63
N ALA A 71 -13.84 0.43 3.57
CA ALA A 71 -13.82 1.64 2.75
C ALA A 71 -14.08 2.91 3.59
N SER A 72 -15.04 2.84 4.52
CA SER A 72 -15.35 3.96 5.41
C SER A 72 -14.19 4.34 6.33
N LEU A 73 -13.36 3.37 6.77
CA LEU A 73 -12.16 3.67 7.54
C LEU A 73 -11.10 4.40 6.69
N LEU A 74 -10.88 3.94 5.45
CA LEU A 74 -9.94 4.56 4.51
C LEU A 74 -10.37 5.99 4.16
N GLU A 75 -11.66 6.22 3.89
CA GLU A 75 -12.20 7.55 3.58
C GLU A 75 -12.06 8.53 4.74
N ARG A 76 -12.35 8.09 5.98
CA ARG A 76 -12.12 8.92 7.17
C ARG A 76 -10.64 9.25 7.36
N GLY A 77 -9.77 8.26 7.18
CA GLY A 77 -8.32 8.46 7.25
C GLY A 77 -7.82 9.47 6.21
N LEU A 78 -8.32 9.40 4.98
CA LEU A 78 -7.99 10.36 3.92
C LEU A 78 -8.41 11.78 4.28
N ARG A 79 -9.66 11.97 4.72
CA ARG A 79 -10.17 13.30 5.10
C ARG A 79 -9.35 13.89 6.25
N ALA A 80 -9.07 13.09 7.27
CA ALA A 80 -8.23 13.52 8.39
C ALA A 80 -6.83 13.93 7.88
N ALA A 81 -6.18 13.11 7.04
CA ALA A 81 -4.87 13.45 6.50
C ALA A 81 -4.90 14.72 5.63
N GLN A 82 -5.97 14.97 4.88
CA GLN A 82 -6.16 16.21 4.11
C GLN A 82 -6.19 17.45 5.00
N GLU A 83 -6.73 17.35 6.21
CA GLU A 83 -6.80 18.43 7.18
C GLU A 83 -5.48 18.58 7.97
N SER A 84 -4.85 17.46 8.36
CA SER A 84 -3.70 17.44 9.28
C SER A 84 -2.36 17.08 8.64
N GLN A 85 -2.30 16.95 7.32
CA GLN A 85 -1.16 16.47 6.51
C GLN A 85 -0.77 14.99 6.72
N ALA A 86 -1.16 14.39 7.83
CA ALA A 86 -1.01 12.96 8.10
C ALA A 86 -2.03 12.49 9.13
N ALA A 87 -2.52 11.27 9.00
CA ALA A 87 -3.45 10.67 9.94
C ALA A 87 -3.17 9.17 10.12
N ILE A 88 -3.50 8.65 11.30
CA ILE A 88 -3.49 7.22 11.61
C ILE A 88 -4.84 6.81 12.20
N ALA A 89 -5.26 5.58 11.90
CA ALA A 89 -6.38 4.98 12.61
C ALA A 89 -5.93 4.54 14.01
N ALA A 90 -6.71 4.89 15.02
CA ALA A 90 -6.46 4.51 16.41
C ALA A 90 -7.75 3.97 17.04
N VAL A 91 -7.57 3.10 18.04
CA VAL A 91 -8.61 2.66 18.98
C VAL A 91 -8.22 3.18 20.38
N PRO A 92 -9.19 3.50 21.24
CA PRO A 92 -8.92 3.92 22.62
C PRO A 92 -8.15 2.88 23.44
#